data_AF-A0A1X7SW90-F1
#
_entry.id   AF-A0A1X7SW90-F1
#
_cell.length_a   1.000
_cell.length_b   1.000
_cell.length_c   1.000
_cell.angle_alpha   90.00
_cell.angle_beta   90.00
_cell.angle_gamma   90.00
#
_symmetry.space_group_name_H-M   'P 1'
#
loop_
_entity.id
_entity.type
_entity.pdbx_description
1 polymer ?
#
loop_
_entity_poly.entity_id
_entity_poly.type
_entity_poly.pdbx_seq_one_letter_code
_entity_poly.pdbx_strand_id
1 'polypeptide(L)'
;NWEILKPGAIPNEGLWPMERGDHASAIINGDSTSPTLVVIGGRDKKNELVKECLLFDSMTTGQYSCRKIPLPESVTGRYAHSLTAVTMSPHCVWLVIVGGCEELSMKDVGGGKKVPMSTPITDTNRLIMIIELVKLMSG
;
A
#
# COMPACT_ATOMS: atom_id res chain seq x y z
N ASN A 1 27.20 -7.52 -4.31
CA ASN A 1 26.95 -8.75 -3.54
C ASN A 1 25.89 -8.45 -2.51
N TRP A 2 24.73 -9.10 -2.60
CA TRP A 2 23.65 -9.01 -1.62
C TRP A 2 23.71 -10.27 -0.76
N GLU A 3 23.64 -10.12 0.56
CA GLU A 3 23.61 -11.25 1.50
C GLU A 3 22.42 -11.12 2.45
N ILE A 4 21.81 -12.26 2.79
CA ILE A 4 20.78 -12.32 3.82
C ILE A 4 21.49 -12.27 5.17
N LEU A 5 21.55 -11.08 5.78
CA LEU A 5 22.30 -10.88 7.02
C LEU A 5 21.78 -11.71 8.19
N LYS A 6 20.45 -11.91 8.29
CA LYS A 6 19.76 -12.80 9.26
C LYS A 6 18.39 -13.18 8.66
N PRO A 7 17.90 -14.44 8.76
CA PRO A 7 16.49 -14.72 8.58
C PRO A 7 15.74 -13.90 9.65
N GLY A 8 14.98 -12.89 9.22
CA GLY A 8 14.43 -11.89 10.12
C GLY A 8 13.63 -12.52 11.25
N ALA A 9 13.89 -12.08 12.48
CA ALA A 9 12.96 -12.24 13.59
C ALA A 9 11.59 -11.74 13.12
N ILE A 10 10.67 -12.68 12.91
CA ILE A 10 9.28 -12.37 12.66
C ILE A 10 8.77 -11.72 13.96
N PRO A 11 8.30 -10.46 13.96
CA PRO A 11 7.77 -9.84 15.16
C PRO A 11 6.55 -10.65 15.63
N ASN A 12 6.69 -11.31 16.78
CA ASN A 12 5.82 -12.40 17.17
C ASN A 12 4.50 -11.96 17.82
N GLU A 13 4.20 -10.66 17.96
CA GLU A 13 3.07 -10.19 18.79
C GLU A 13 2.33 -8.91 18.29
N GLY A 14 2.55 -8.46 17.06
CA GLY A 14 1.93 -7.25 16.50
C GLY A 14 0.74 -7.51 15.56
N LEU A 15 -0.08 -6.47 15.30
CA LEU A 15 -1.10 -6.44 14.23
C LEU A 15 -0.48 -6.89 12.90
N TRP A 16 -0.75 -8.12 12.50
CA TRP A 16 -0.38 -8.59 11.18
C TRP A 16 -1.23 -7.85 10.14
N PRO A 17 -0.62 -7.35 9.05
CA PRO A 17 -1.42 -6.88 7.92
C PRO A 17 -2.33 -8.03 7.48
N MET A 18 -3.60 -7.72 7.26
CA MET A 18 -4.52 -8.65 6.60
C MET A 18 -3.86 -9.17 5.32
N GLU A 19 -3.89 -10.49 5.13
CA GLU A 19 -3.38 -11.18 3.94
C GLU A 19 -3.84 -10.45 2.68
N ARG A 20 -2.91 -10.10 1.78
CA ARG A 20 -3.25 -9.32 0.59
C ARG A 20 -2.34 -9.53 -0.62
N GLY A 21 -2.92 -9.51 -1.81
CA GLY A 21 -2.24 -9.46 -3.11
C GLY A 21 -2.50 -8.16 -3.87
N ASP A 22 -1.72 -7.88 -4.91
CA ASP A 22 -1.88 -6.72 -5.82
C ASP A 22 -1.96 -5.35 -5.13
N HIS A 23 -1.36 -5.24 -3.94
CA HIS A 23 -1.18 -3.99 -3.25
C HIS A 23 0.00 -3.22 -3.86
N ALA A 24 0.11 -1.94 -3.56
CA ALA A 24 1.29 -1.17 -3.87
C ALA A 24 2.03 -0.79 -2.59
N SER A 25 3.35 -0.69 -2.68
CA SER A 25 4.18 -0.28 -1.57
C SER A 25 5.29 0.66 -2.03
N ALA A 26 5.71 1.54 -1.12
CA ALA A 26 6.82 2.45 -1.35
C ALA A 26 7.60 2.67 -0.05
N ILE A 27 8.87 2.99 -0.19
CA ILE A 27 9.72 3.36 0.94
C ILE A 27 9.70 4.89 1.08
N ILE A 28 9.37 5.34 2.28
CA ILE A 28 9.48 6.73 2.69
C ILE A 28 10.83 6.91 3.38
N ASN A 29 11.80 7.38 2.60
CA ASN A 29 13.10 7.84 3.10
C ASN A 29 12.97 9.33 3.43
N GLY A 30 12.47 9.63 4.63
CA GLY A 30 12.53 11.00 5.18
C GLY A 30 13.94 11.35 5.65
N ASP A 31 14.03 12.21 6.67
CA ASP A 31 15.27 12.51 7.41
C ASP A 31 15.70 11.42 8.41
N SER A 32 14.88 10.37 8.55
CA SER A 32 15.04 9.31 9.53
C SER A 32 16.11 8.30 9.12
N THR A 33 16.89 7.85 10.11
CA THR A 33 17.80 6.71 9.98
C THR A 33 17.07 5.37 9.84
N SER A 34 15.75 5.36 10.06
CA SER A 34 14.88 4.22 9.85
C SER A 34 13.81 4.55 8.79
N PRO A 35 13.86 3.93 7.61
CA PRO A 35 12.86 4.13 6.56
C PRO A 35 11.50 3.54 6.97
N THR A 36 10.43 4.21 6.56
CA THR A 36 9.05 3.73 6.73
C THR A 36 8.59 3.06 5.44
N LEU A 37 8.06 1.85 5.51
CA LEU A 37 7.37 1.22 4.37
C LEU A 37 5.89 1.58 4.43
N VAL A 38 5.36 2.20 3.37
CA VAL A 38 3.92 2.40 3.20
C VAL A 38 3.35 1.30 2.31
N VAL A 39 2.19 0.75 2.68
CA VAL A 39 1.44 -0.24 1.90
C VAL A 39 0.00 0.22 1.74
N ILE A 40 -0.49 0.28 0.51
CA ILE A 40 -1.83 0.76 0.16
C ILE A 40 -2.56 -0.30 -0.67
N GLY A 41 -3.83 -0.51 -0.31
CA GLY A 41 -4.77 -1.24 -1.15
C GLY A 41 -4.49 -2.73 -1.23
N GLY A 42 -4.85 -3.30 -2.38
CA GLY A 42 -4.77 -4.72 -2.68
C GLY A 42 -6.08 -5.47 -2.47
N ARG A 43 -5.99 -6.79 -2.50
CA ARG A 43 -7.12 -7.72 -2.38
C ARG A 43 -6.84 -8.78 -1.33
N ASP A 44 -7.83 -9.14 -0.52
CA ASP A 44 -7.70 -10.21 0.46
C ASP A 44 -7.90 -11.61 -0.17
N LYS A 45 -7.89 -12.66 0.65
CA LYS A 45 -8.12 -14.05 0.18
C LYS A 45 -9.50 -14.28 -0.44
N LYS A 46 -10.48 -13.42 -0.17
CA LYS A 46 -11.83 -13.46 -0.76
C LYS A 46 -11.91 -12.63 -2.03
N ASN A 47 -10.80 -12.05 -2.48
CA ASN A 47 -10.71 -11.06 -3.54
C ASN A 47 -11.46 -9.75 -3.23
N GLU A 48 -11.73 -9.46 -1.96
CA GLU A 48 -12.32 -8.19 -1.54
C GLU A 48 -11.25 -7.10 -1.45
N LEU A 49 -11.61 -5.85 -1.77
CA LEU A 49 -10.69 -4.71 -1.68
C LEU A 49 -10.24 -4.47 -0.24
N VAL A 50 -8.93 -4.35 -0.04
CA VAL A 50 -8.38 -3.99 1.26
C VAL A 50 -8.17 -2.48 1.35
N LYS A 51 -9.11 -1.79 1.99
CA LYS A 51 -9.20 -0.31 2.00
C LYS A 51 -8.30 0.36 3.04
N GLU A 52 -7.11 -0.21 3.27
CA GLU A 52 -6.19 0.24 4.32
C GLU A 52 -4.93 0.88 3.75
N CYS A 53 -4.40 1.84 4.50
CA CYS A 53 -3.05 2.35 4.36
C CYS A 53 -2.27 2.01 5.62
N LEU A 54 -1.21 1.23 5.49
CA LEU A 54 -0.37 0.77 6.58
C LEU A 54 1.01 1.40 6.48
N LEU A 55 1.53 1.84 7.63
CA LEU A 55 2.91 2.29 7.78
C LEU A 55 3.65 1.28 8.67
N PHE A 56 4.75 0.75 8.14
CA PHE A 56 5.69 -0.09 8.86
C PHE A 56 6.94 0.72 9.17
N ASP A 57 7.16 1.00 10.45
CA ASP A 57 8.31 1.75 10.95
C ASP A 57 9.32 0.81 11.62
N SER A 58 10.50 1.37 11.94
CA SER A 58 11.55 0.68 12.74
C SER A 58 12.06 -0.61 12.09
N MET A 59 12.02 -0.67 10.76
CA MET A 59 12.47 -1.82 9.96
C MET A 59 13.95 -2.16 10.20
N THR A 60 14.76 -1.15 10.52
CA THR A 60 16.21 -1.27 10.70
C THR A 60 16.63 -1.69 12.11
N THR A 61 15.76 -1.53 13.12
CA THR A 61 16.07 -1.82 14.52
C THR A 61 15.55 -3.19 14.98
N GLY A 62 14.80 -3.90 14.13
CA GLY A 62 14.17 -5.18 14.46
C GLY A 62 12.95 -5.06 15.38
N GLN A 63 12.58 -3.84 15.79
CA GLN A 63 11.41 -3.53 16.60
C GLN A 63 10.29 -2.97 15.71
N TYR A 64 9.82 -3.80 14.78
CA TYR A 64 8.79 -3.43 13.80
C TYR A 64 7.52 -2.92 14.48
N SER A 65 7.00 -1.79 14.02
CA SER A 65 5.66 -1.32 14.38
C SER A 65 4.82 -1.09 13.14
N CYS A 66 3.60 -1.61 13.14
CA CYS A 66 2.61 -1.38 12.09
C CYS A 66 1.50 -0.47 12.62
N ARG A 67 1.25 0.64 11.93
CA ARG A 67 0.09 1.50 12.21
C ARG A 67 -0.74 1.72 10.95
N LYS A 68 -2.05 1.79 11.12
CA LYS A 68 -2.99 2.17 10.07
C LYS A 68 -3.17 3.69 10.09
N ILE A 69 -3.09 4.33 8.93
CA ILE A 69 -3.44 5.74 8.76
C ILE A 69 -4.70 5.89 7.91
N PRO A 70 -5.57 6.87 8.21
CA PRO A 70 -6.75 7.13 7.40
C PRO A 70 -6.33 7.75 6.07
N LEU A 71 -6.84 7.20 4.97
CA LEU A 71 -6.79 7.80 3.63
C LEU A 71 -8.17 7.69 2.99
N PRO A 72 -8.51 8.55 2.01
CA PRO A 72 -9.76 8.44 1.28
C PRO A 72 -9.90 7.05 0.62
N GLU A 73 -11.13 6.52 0.61
CA GLU A 73 -11.40 5.22 -0.03
C GLU A 73 -11.11 5.25 -1.54
N SER A 74 -11.22 6.41 -2.18
CA SER A 74 -10.79 6.58 -3.57
C SER A 74 -9.31 6.25 -3.76
N VAL A 75 -8.46 6.42 -2.73
CA VAL A 75 -7.04 6.04 -2.75
C VAL A 75 -6.84 4.59 -2.36
N THR A 76 -7.44 4.12 -1.26
CA THR A 76 -7.15 2.79 -0.69
C THR A 76 -7.97 1.66 -1.30
N GLY A 77 -9.17 1.95 -1.80
CA GLY A 77 -10.08 1.00 -2.45
C GLY A 77 -9.67 0.66 -3.87
N ARG A 78 -8.43 0.20 -4.06
CA ARG A 78 -7.90 -0.22 -5.36
C ARG A 78 -6.83 -1.29 -5.24
N TYR A 79 -6.60 -2.01 -6.32
CA TYR A 79 -5.53 -3.00 -6.47
C TYR A 79 -4.83 -2.85 -7.82
N ALA A 80 -3.72 -3.55 -8.03
CA ALA A 80 -2.91 -3.52 -9.25
C ALA A 80 -2.52 -2.10 -9.70
N HIS A 81 -2.18 -1.24 -8.73
CA HIS A 81 -1.75 0.15 -8.97
C HIS A 81 -0.26 0.31 -8.68
N SER A 82 0.33 1.40 -9.15
CA SER A 82 1.68 1.80 -8.74
C SER A 82 1.63 2.86 -7.64
N LEU A 83 2.63 2.81 -6.76
CA LEU A 83 2.84 3.78 -5.70
C LEU A 83 4.31 4.19 -5.69
N THR A 84 4.59 5.47 -5.58
CA THR A 84 5.92 5.99 -5.25
C THR A 84 5.82 7.05 -4.17
N ALA A 85 6.88 7.19 -3.37
CA ALA A 85 7.01 8.25 -2.39
C ALA A 85 8.05 9.26 -2.88
N VAL A 86 7.73 10.55 -2.79
CA VAL A 86 8.61 11.66 -3.17
C VAL A 86 8.83 12.52 -1.94
N THR A 87 10.07 12.58 -1.46
CA THR A 87 10.44 13.43 -0.32
C THR A 87 10.51 14.88 -0.79
N MET A 88 9.57 15.69 -0.32
CA MET A 88 9.49 17.13 -0.65
C MET A 88 10.27 17.98 0.35
N SER A 89 10.30 17.55 1.62
CA SER A 89 11.09 18.14 2.69
C SER A 89 11.31 17.10 3.81
N PRO A 90 12.13 17.38 4.84
CA PRO A 90 12.30 16.48 5.99
C PRO A 90 11.00 16.06 6.69
N HIS A 91 9.93 16.86 6.55
CA HIS A 91 8.64 16.63 7.22
C HIS A 91 7.47 16.48 6.24
N CYS A 92 7.72 16.50 4.94
CA CYS A 92 6.69 16.39 3.92
C CYS A 92 7.09 15.36 2.86
N VAL A 93 6.22 14.38 2.66
CA VAL A 93 6.37 13.33 1.65
C VAL A 93 5.10 13.26 0.84
N TRP A 94 5.23 13.22 -0.48
CA TRP A 94 4.10 13.01 -1.38
C TRP A 94 4.05 11.55 -1.79
N LEU A 95 2.89 10.93 -1.61
CA LEU A 95 2.57 9.65 -2.21
C LEU A 95 1.94 9.90 -3.58
N VAL A 96 2.57 9.41 -4.63
CA VAL A 96 2.04 9.47 -5.99
C VAL A 96 1.51 8.09 -6.35
N ILE A 97 0.20 8.02 -6.58
CA ILE A 97 -0.56 6.82 -6.93
C ILE A 97 -0.97 6.92 -8.38
N VAL A 98 -0.72 5.86 -9.17
CA VAL A 98 -1.13 5.81 -10.58
C VAL A 98 -1.85 4.50 -10.89
N GLY A 99 -2.98 4.63 -11.57
CA GLY A 99 -3.77 3.50 -12.10
C GLY A 99 -4.43 2.65 -11.03
N GLY A 100 -4.61 1.38 -11.36
CA GLY A 100 -5.29 0.39 -10.53
C GLY A 100 -6.68 0.02 -11.04
N CYS A 101 -7.25 -0.95 -10.34
CA CYS A 101 -8.60 -1.45 -10.57
C CYS A 101 -9.44 -1.28 -9.31
N GLU A 102 -10.74 -1.02 -9.49
CA GLU A 102 -11.68 -0.75 -8.39
C GLU A 102 -12.65 -1.90 -8.12
N GLU A 103 -12.76 -2.86 -9.02
CA GLU A 103 -13.69 -3.97 -8.87
C GLU A 103 -13.12 -5.24 -9.51
N LEU A 104 -13.50 -6.39 -8.97
CA LEU A 104 -13.35 -7.68 -9.60
C LEU A 104 -14.75 -8.26 -9.81
N SER A 105 -15.14 -8.43 -11.07
CA SER A 105 -16.43 -9.01 -11.43
C SER A 105 -16.24 -10.34 -12.17
N MET A 106 -17.26 -11.20 -12.12
CA MET A 106 -17.27 -12.45 -12.89
C MET A 106 -18.04 -12.23 -14.19
N LYS A 107 -17.33 -12.21 -15.32
CA LYS A 107 -17.94 -12.03 -16.65
C LYS A 107 -18.25 -13.40 -17.26
N ASP A 108 -19.50 -13.58 -17.69
CA ASP A 108 -19.88 -14.72 -18.52
C ASP A 108 -19.32 -14.54 -19.93
N VAL A 109 -18.54 -15.52 -20.40
CA VAL A 109 -17.93 -15.52 -21.73
C VAL A 109 -18.56 -16.56 -22.67
N GLY A 110 -19.73 -17.09 -22.31
CA GLY A 110 -20.46 -18.10 -23.06
C GLY A 110 -20.17 -19.53 -22.60
N GLY A 111 -21.08 -20.45 -22.91
CA GLY A 111 -20.94 -21.87 -22.58
C GLY A 111 -20.96 -22.18 -21.07
N GLY A 112 -21.53 -21.29 -20.26
CA GLY A 112 -21.54 -21.41 -18.78
C GLY A 112 -20.20 -21.09 -18.11
N LYS A 113 -19.21 -20.61 -18.87
CA LYS A 113 -17.89 -20.25 -18.34
C LYS A 113 -17.89 -18.79 -17.88
N LYS A 114 -17.56 -18.59 -16.61
CA LYS A 114 -17.30 -17.25 -16.05
C LYS A 114 -15.82 -17.06 -15.82
N VAL A 115 -15.30 -15.88 -16.17
CA VAL A 115 -13.91 -15.49 -15.95
C VAL A 115 -13.83 -14.23 -15.09
N PRO A 116 -12.82 -14.11 -14.22
CA PRO A 116 -12.59 -12.89 -13.46
C PRO A 116 -12.19 -11.76 -14.41
N MET A 117 -12.84 -10.60 -14.27
CA MET A 117 -12.55 -9.38 -15.00
C MET A 117 -12.34 -8.24 -14.01
N SER A 118 -11.17 -7.61 -14.12
CA SER A 118 -10.84 -6.41 -13.37
C SER A 118 -11.44 -5.19 -14.06
N THR A 119 -12.05 -4.29 -13.30
CA THR A 119 -12.52 -2.99 -13.79
C THR A 119 -11.40 -1.96 -13.57
N PRO A 120 -10.72 -1.47 -14.63
CA PRO A 120 -9.68 -0.46 -14.49
C PRO A 120 -10.27 0.88 -14.07
N ILE A 121 -9.55 1.61 -13.23
CA ILE A 121 -9.88 3.00 -12.90
C ILE A 121 -9.60 3.84 -14.15
N THR A 122 -10.65 4.46 -14.69
CA THR A 122 -10.57 5.27 -15.92
C THR A 122 -10.96 6.74 -15.70
N ASP A 123 -11.55 7.07 -14.56
CA ASP A 123 -11.82 8.46 -14.18
C ASP A 123 -10.51 9.23 -13.94
N THR A 124 -10.36 10.36 -14.64
CA THR A 124 -9.14 11.19 -14.59
C THR A 124 -8.81 11.65 -13.18
N ASN A 125 -9.81 11.91 -12.32
CA ASN A 125 -9.58 12.36 -10.95
C ASN A 125 -9.03 11.26 -10.03
N ARG A 126 -9.16 9.99 -10.43
CA ARG A 126 -8.70 8.82 -9.67
C ARG A 126 -7.54 8.10 -10.33
N LEU A 127 -7.25 8.39 -11.60
CA LEU A 127 -6.18 7.75 -12.37
C LEU A 127 -4.79 8.13 -11.84
N ILE A 128 -4.59 9.39 -11.46
CA ILE A 128 -3.38 9.87 -10.79
C ILE A 128 -3.80 10.63 -9.55
N MET A 129 -3.31 10.22 -8.38
CA MET A 129 -3.59 10.89 -7.11
C MET A 129 -2.29 11.21 -6.39
N ILE A 130 -2.21 12.40 -5.82
CA ILE A 130 -1.09 12.83 -4.97
C ILE A 130 -1.65 13.05 -3.57
N ILE A 131 -1.08 12.36 -2.58
CA ILE A 131 -1.43 12.49 -1.17
C ILE A 131 -0.23 13.04 -0.43
N GLU A 132 -0.41 14.17 0.23
CA GLU A 132 0.60 14.76 1.10
C GLU A 132 0.55 14.11 2.49
N LEU A 133 1.69 13.59 2.94
CA LEU A 133 1.90 13.13 4.30
C LEU A 133 2.83 14.12 5.02
N VAL A 134 2.33 14.71 6.10
CA VAL A 134 3.09 15.62 6.95
C VAL A 134 3.46 14.93 8.27
N LYS A 135 4.76 14.90 8.59
CA LYS A 135 5.25 14.41 9.88
C LYS A 135 5.03 15.51 10.92
N LEU A 136 4.13 15.26 11.87
CA LEU A 136 3.96 16.14 13.02
C LEU A 136 5.19 15.99 13.93
N MET A 137 5.85 17.09 14.25
CA MET A 137 6.86 17.10 15.31
C MET A 137 6.13 16.89 16.64
N SER A 138 6.42 15.81 17.35
CA SER A 138 6.06 15.69 18.76
C SER A 138 6.87 16.74 19.52
N GLY A 139 6.18 17.69 20.16
CA GLY A 139 6.79 18.66 21.08
C GLY A 139 7.25 18.02 22.37
#